data_AF-A0A0G1RYX6-F1
#
_entry.id   AF-A0A0G1RYX6-F1
#
_cell.length_a   1.000
_cell.length_b   1.000
_cell.length_c   1.000
_cell.angle_alpha   90.00
_cell.angle_beta   90.00
_cell.angle_gamma   90.00
#
_symmetry.space_group_name_H-M   'P 1'
#
loop_
_entity.id
_entity.type
_entity.pdbx_description
1 polymer ?
#
loop_
_entity_poly.entity_id
_entity_poly.type
_entity_poly.pdbx_seq_one_letter_code
_entity_poly.pdbx_strand_id
1 'polypeptide(L)'
;MPFLLLILLLLLPPPALAQPTILSVPFTSEAPDGRWTAPWNNACEEASIVMAEQYYLGKSALSKQKAKSEMFRYVAIENRIFGYNANTDAGEMEKLINEYSTSFNAKVTDNPTIEQIKDELRAGRPVISLHYGYELHNPLIPFRRGGTYYHVMVIIGFDEEKKEFIVNDDGNERSGAKYRYSYETTMRSLHDYVHNTRKTNGTPRVLFTYPKFVKATGSNRVYRIQGNTKHYISNPRAFRNRRWKWEAVRTVDPTWLNSLETGEVISQ
;
A
#
# COMPACT_ATOMS: atom_id res chain seq x y z
N MET A 1 42.47 -53.12 -27.03
CA MET A 1 41.31 -52.24 -27.32
C MET A 1 41.10 -51.34 -26.10
N PRO A 2 41.37 -50.03 -26.14
CA PRO A 2 41.08 -49.17 -25.00
C PRO A 2 39.61 -48.73 -25.07
N PHE A 3 38.89 -48.92 -23.97
CA PHE A 3 37.53 -48.43 -23.76
C PHE A 3 37.59 -46.92 -23.50
N LEU A 4 36.94 -46.13 -24.37
CA LEU A 4 36.75 -44.70 -24.17
C LEU A 4 35.57 -44.51 -23.21
N LEU A 5 35.85 -44.12 -21.96
CA LEU A 5 34.83 -43.78 -20.97
C LEU A 5 34.31 -42.37 -21.28
N LEU A 6 33.13 -42.28 -21.91
CA LEU A 6 32.45 -41.02 -22.17
C LEU A 6 31.82 -40.52 -20.86
N ILE A 7 32.48 -39.58 -20.19
CA ILE A 7 31.92 -38.88 -19.03
C ILE A 7 30.88 -37.90 -19.56
N LEU A 8 29.60 -38.27 -19.45
CA LEU A 8 28.48 -37.38 -19.70
C LEU A 8 28.38 -36.38 -18.53
N LEU A 9 28.95 -35.18 -18.69
CA LEU A 9 28.70 -34.07 -17.77
C LEU A 9 27.21 -33.68 -17.88
N LEU A 10 26.43 -34.03 -16.85
CA LEU A 10 25.08 -33.50 -16.64
C LEU A 10 25.20 -32.00 -16.32
N LEU A 11 25.07 -31.16 -17.34
CA LEU A 11 24.86 -29.72 -17.19
C LEU A 11 23.51 -29.51 -16.50
N LEU A 12 23.53 -29.17 -15.20
CA LEU A 12 22.35 -28.69 -14.51
C LEU A 12 21.89 -27.40 -15.21
N PRO A 13 20.59 -27.26 -15.54
CA PRO A 13 20.08 -26.01 -16.09
C PRO A 13 20.35 -24.89 -15.08
N PRO A 14 20.67 -23.66 -15.55
CA PRO A 14 20.87 -22.53 -14.67
C PRO A 14 19.64 -22.35 -13.78
N PRO A 15 19.80 -21.96 -12.50
CA PRO A 15 18.67 -21.72 -11.62
C PRO A 15 17.72 -20.73 -12.29
N ALA A 16 16.43 -21.10 -12.35
CA ALA A 16 15.41 -20.23 -12.92
C ALA A 16 15.42 -18.88 -12.18
N LEU A 17 15.44 -17.78 -12.94
CA LEU A 17 15.41 -16.43 -12.38
C LEU A 17 14.18 -16.28 -11.48
N ALA A 18 14.39 -15.72 -10.28
CA ALA A 18 13.32 -15.50 -9.33
C ALA A 18 12.30 -14.52 -9.92
N GLN A 19 11.05 -14.97 -10.09
CA GLN A 19 9.97 -14.12 -10.59
C GLN A 19 9.72 -12.94 -9.63
N PRO A 20 9.41 -11.74 -10.15
CA PRO A 20 9.07 -10.61 -9.31
C PRO A 20 7.82 -10.90 -8.47
N THR A 21 7.84 -10.47 -7.21
CA THR A 21 6.64 -10.52 -6.36
C THR A 21 5.79 -9.31 -6.66
N ILE A 22 4.55 -9.50 -7.16
CA ILE A 22 3.65 -8.39 -7.53
C ILE A 22 2.24 -8.67 -7.00
N LEU A 23 1.72 -7.73 -6.23
CA LEU A 23 0.35 -7.72 -5.73
C LEU A 23 -0.60 -7.13 -6.78
N SER A 24 -1.79 -7.73 -6.91
CA SER A 24 -2.84 -7.26 -7.82
C SER A 24 -3.61 -6.06 -7.26
N VAL A 25 -2.90 -5.00 -6.88
CA VAL A 25 -3.52 -3.74 -6.42
C VAL A 25 -4.10 -3.02 -7.65
N PRO A 26 -5.40 -2.67 -7.66
CA PRO A 26 -5.98 -1.94 -8.76
C PRO A 26 -5.43 -0.52 -8.82
N PHE A 27 -5.27 0.02 -10.03
CA PHE A 27 -4.69 1.33 -10.26
C PHE A 27 -5.76 2.44 -10.38
N THR A 28 -5.43 3.64 -9.89
CA THR A 28 -6.07 4.90 -10.29
C THR A 28 -5.03 6.03 -10.29
N SER A 29 -5.28 7.05 -11.10
CA SER A 29 -4.58 8.34 -11.07
C SER A 29 -5.16 9.24 -9.96
N GLU A 30 -4.36 10.16 -9.42
CA GLU A 30 -4.84 11.25 -8.54
C GLU A 30 -5.75 12.23 -9.29
N ALA A 31 -5.60 12.29 -10.62
CA ALA A 31 -6.52 12.94 -11.54
C ALA A 31 -7.18 11.88 -12.44
N PRO A 32 -8.26 11.18 -12.00
CA PRO A 32 -8.87 10.08 -12.77
C PRO A 32 -9.34 10.45 -14.18
N ASP A 33 -9.73 11.71 -14.40
CA ASP A 33 -10.15 12.24 -15.70
C ASP A 33 -9.06 13.07 -16.41
N GLY A 34 -7.82 13.04 -15.91
CA GLY A 34 -6.71 13.85 -16.42
C GLY A 34 -6.86 15.35 -16.17
N ARG A 35 -7.79 15.76 -15.29
CA ARG A 35 -8.03 17.17 -14.92
C ARG A 35 -7.24 17.54 -13.67
N TRP A 36 -6.14 18.25 -13.87
CA TRP A 36 -5.20 18.68 -12.85
C TRP A 36 -5.61 19.99 -12.18
N THR A 37 -6.76 19.97 -11.50
CA THR A 37 -7.33 21.11 -10.77
C THR A 37 -7.85 20.63 -9.42
N ALA A 38 -7.97 21.53 -8.45
CA ALA A 38 -8.49 21.17 -7.13
C ALA A 38 -9.83 20.40 -7.20
N PRO A 39 -10.00 19.33 -6.39
CA PRO A 39 -9.03 18.79 -5.43
C PRO A 39 -7.95 17.87 -6.03
N TRP A 40 -8.05 17.47 -7.31
CA TRP A 40 -7.24 16.41 -7.93
C TRP A 40 -5.74 16.67 -8.05
N ASN A 41 -5.31 17.92 -7.96
CA ASN A 41 -3.89 18.28 -8.10
C ASN A 41 -3.09 18.12 -6.80
N ASN A 42 -3.72 17.67 -5.72
CA ASN A 42 -3.06 17.21 -4.49
C ASN A 42 -3.85 16.01 -3.92
N ALA A 43 -4.14 15.01 -4.76
CA ALA A 43 -5.00 13.89 -4.36
C ALA A 43 -4.27 12.54 -4.35
N CYS A 44 -2.94 12.58 -4.29
CA CYS A 44 -2.09 11.39 -4.28
C CYS A 44 -2.33 10.53 -3.03
N GLU A 45 -2.60 11.16 -1.88
CA GLU A 45 -2.94 10.50 -0.64
C GLU A 45 -4.25 9.72 -0.75
N GLU A 46 -5.32 10.36 -1.22
CA GLU A 46 -6.62 9.73 -1.38
C GLU A 46 -6.59 8.66 -2.47
N ALA A 47 -5.87 8.89 -3.58
CA ALA A 47 -5.69 7.89 -4.63
C ALA A 47 -4.98 6.64 -4.08
N SER A 48 -3.88 6.82 -3.36
CA SER A 48 -3.12 5.74 -2.73
C SER A 48 -3.94 4.97 -1.68
N ILE A 49 -4.71 5.67 -0.84
CA ILE A 49 -5.63 5.05 0.13
C ILE A 49 -6.71 4.25 -0.60
N VAL A 50 -7.30 4.78 -1.67
CA VAL A 50 -8.35 4.09 -2.43
C VAL A 50 -7.80 2.84 -3.13
N MET A 51 -6.61 2.90 -3.73
CA MET A 51 -5.97 1.73 -4.33
C MET A 51 -5.78 0.60 -3.29
N ALA A 52 -5.23 0.94 -2.12
CA ALA A 52 -5.07 -0.01 -1.02
C ALA A 52 -6.42 -0.54 -0.51
N GLU A 53 -7.42 0.32 -0.30
CA GLU A 53 -8.74 -0.08 0.17
C GLU A 53 -9.40 -1.08 -0.78
N GLN A 54 -9.35 -0.83 -2.10
CA GLN A 54 -9.91 -1.71 -3.11
C GLN A 54 -9.16 -3.05 -3.18
N TYR A 55 -7.84 -3.06 -3.02
CA TYR A 55 -7.07 -4.30 -2.89
C TYR A 55 -7.55 -5.15 -1.70
N TYR A 56 -7.72 -4.54 -0.52
CA TYR A 56 -8.19 -5.24 0.66
C TYR A 56 -9.67 -5.65 0.60
N LEU A 57 -10.48 -4.99 -0.25
CA LEU A 57 -11.84 -5.43 -0.62
C LEU A 57 -11.86 -6.51 -1.71
N GLY A 58 -10.69 -7.01 -2.13
CA GLY A 58 -10.56 -8.08 -3.12
C GLY A 58 -10.91 -7.66 -4.55
N LYS A 59 -10.84 -6.36 -4.88
CA LYS A 59 -11.07 -5.88 -6.24
C LYS A 59 -9.77 -5.95 -7.05
N SER A 60 -9.87 -6.48 -8.26
CA SER A 60 -8.75 -6.55 -9.22
C SER A 60 -8.71 -5.36 -10.19
N ALA A 61 -9.77 -4.56 -10.23
CA ALA A 61 -9.90 -3.40 -11.10
C ALA A 61 -10.67 -2.29 -10.39
N LEU A 62 -10.41 -1.05 -10.80
CA LEU A 62 -11.05 0.15 -10.27
C LEU A 62 -11.45 1.05 -11.45
N SER A 63 -12.74 1.35 -11.58
CA SER A 63 -13.21 2.28 -12.61
C SER A 63 -12.96 3.73 -12.18
N LYS A 64 -12.76 4.64 -13.15
CA LYS A 64 -12.58 6.07 -12.88
C LYS A 64 -13.72 6.66 -12.05
N GLN A 65 -14.98 6.30 -12.36
CA GLN A 65 -16.14 6.76 -11.61
C GLN A 65 -16.09 6.30 -10.14
N LYS A 66 -15.71 5.05 -9.90
CA LYS A 66 -15.59 4.52 -8.54
C LYS A 66 -14.41 5.14 -7.80
N ALA A 67 -13.26 5.31 -8.46
CA ALA A 67 -12.10 6.00 -7.89
C ALA A 67 -12.48 7.40 -7.43
N LYS A 68 -13.07 8.23 -8.31
CA LYS A 68 -13.53 9.58 -7.97
C LYS A 68 -14.49 9.59 -6.79
N SER A 69 -15.46 8.68 -6.78
CA SER A 69 -16.44 8.60 -5.70
C SER A 69 -15.81 8.27 -4.35
N GLU A 70 -14.83 7.37 -4.30
CA GLU A 70 -14.14 7.01 -3.06
C GLU A 70 -13.12 8.08 -2.64
N MET A 71 -12.41 8.69 -3.59
CA MET A 71 -11.49 9.80 -3.31
C MET A 71 -12.26 11.00 -2.73
N PHE A 72 -13.40 11.38 -3.33
CA PHE A 72 -14.25 12.44 -2.77
C PHE A 72 -14.77 12.12 -1.37
N ARG A 73 -14.95 10.83 -1.04
CA ARG A 73 -15.33 10.42 0.32
C ARG A 73 -14.21 10.73 1.31
N TYR A 74 -12.95 10.47 0.97
CA TYR A 74 -11.80 10.80 1.81
C TYR A 74 -11.58 12.30 1.91
N VAL A 75 -11.63 13.03 0.78
CA VAL A 75 -11.60 14.51 0.75
C VAL A 75 -12.64 15.12 1.70
N ALA A 76 -13.86 14.60 1.71
CA ALA A 76 -14.91 15.09 2.60
C ALA A 76 -14.63 14.81 4.08
N ILE A 77 -13.95 13.69 4.38
CA ILE A 77 -13.55 13.32 5.74
C ILE A 77 -12.40 14.20 6.21
N GLU A 78 -11.39 14.42 5.39
CA GLU A 78 -10.23 15.28 5.68
C GLU A 78 -10.68 16.72 5.94
N ASN A 79 -11.53 17.27 5.07
CA ASN A 79 -12.13 18.59 5.30
C ASN A 79 -12.89 18.67 6.64
N ARG A 80 -13.50 17.57 7.09
CA ARG A 80 -14.22 17.53 8.37
C ARG A 80 -13.28 17.43 9.57
N ILE A 81 -12.20 16.65 9.49
CA ILE A 81 -11.36 16.30 10.66
C ILE A 81 -10.07 17.12 10.76
N PHE A 82 -9.55 17.62 9.63
CA PHE A 82 -8.34 18.44 9.53
C PHE A 82 -8.66 19.89 9.09
N GLY A 83 -9.78 20.10 8.40
CA GLY A 83 -10.13 21.42 7.85
C GLY A 83 -9.47 21.74 6.51
N TYR A 84 -8.75 20.78 5.92
CA TYR A 84 -8.10 20.85 4.62
C TYR A 84 -7.95 19.46 4.01
N ASN A 85 -7.57 19.41 2.73
CA ASN A 85 -7.33 18.20 1.94
C ASN A 85 -6.19 18.43 0.90
N ALA A 86 -5.19 19.22 1.28
CA ALA A 86 -4.09 19.58 0.38
C ALA A 86 -2.95 18.56 0.47
N ASN A 87 -2.16 18.59 1.55
CA ASN A 87 -1.18 17.54 1.82
C ASN A 87 -1.48 16.97 3.21
N THR A 88 -1.59 15.65 3.34
CA THR A 88 -1.65 14.97 4.63
C THR A 88 -0.34 14.25 4.91
N ASP A 89 0.24 14.48 6.09
CA ASP A 89 1.45 13.79 6.52
C ASP A 89 1.18 12.32 6.88
N ALA A 90 2.23 11.53 7.10
CA ALA A 90 2.10 10.10 7.40
C ALA A 90 1.17 9.81 8.60
N GLY A 91 1.21 10.65 9.64
CA GLY A 91 0.41 10.47 10.85
C GLY A 91 -1.06 10.80 10.61
N GLU A 92 -1.34 11.83 9.82
CA GLU A 92 -2.69 12.17 9.37
C GLU A 92 -3.29 11.07 8.50
N MET A 93 -2.50 10.53 7.55
CA MET A 93 -2.90 9.40 6.73
C MET A 93 -3.18 8.14 7.57
N GLU A 94 -2.33 7.82 8.55
CA GLU A 94 -2.55 6.69 9.46
C GLU A 94 -3.86 6.85 10.23
N LYS A 95 -4.13 8.04 10.77
CA LYS A 95 -5.39 8.36 11.45
C LYS A 95 -6.58 8.19 10.51
N LEU A 96 -6.51 8.78 9.32
CA LEU A 96 -7.55 8.71 8.30
C LEU A 96 -7.88 7.25 7.93
N ILE A 97 -6.87 6.44 7.67
CA ILE A 97 -7.02 5.02 7.31
C ILE A 97 -7.62 4.23 8.49
N ASN A 98 -7.04 4.35 9.69
CA ASN A 98 -7.43 3.52 10.83
C ASN A 98 -8.87 3.82 11.29
N GLU A 99 -9.27 5.09 11.27
CA GLU A 99 -10.62 5.51 11.67
C GLU A 99 -11.66 5.33 10.55
N TYR A 100 -11.31 5.54 9.28
CA TYR A 100 -12.31 5.69 8.20
C TYR A 100 -12.23 4.68 7.05
N SER A 101 -11.12 3.95 6.88
CA SER A 101 -11.07 2.86 5.91
C SER A 101 -12.02 1.74 6.33
N THR A 102 -12.68 1.12 5.35
CA THR A 102 -13.62 0.03 5.58
C THR A 102 -12.97 -1.35 5.54
N SER A 103 -11.72 -1.46 5.07
CA SER A 103 -11.10 -2.77 4.79
C SER A 103 -9.70 -2.97 5.35
N PHE A 104 -8.96 -1.90 5.64
CA PHE A 104 -7.57 -2.01 6.08
C PHE A 104 -7.19 -0.98 7.14
N ASN A 105 -6.08 -1.25 7.81
CA ASN A 105 -5.42 -0.37 8.76
C ASN A 105 -4.00 -0.07 8.25
N ALA A 106 -3.36 0.94 8.82
CA ALA A 106 -1.99 1.30 8.54
C ALA A 106 -1.20 1.54 9.82
N LYS A 107 0.12 1.37 9.73
CA LYS A 107 1.09 1.74 10.74
C LYS A 107 2.21 2.57 10.12
N VAL A 108 2.43 3.78 10.63
CA VAL A 108 3.61 4.59 10.25
C VAL A 108 4.87 3.88 10.71
N THR A 109 5.84 3.77 9.81
CA THR A 109 7.17 3.25 10.10
C THR A 109 8.22 4.26 9.66
N ASP A 110 9.01 4.71 10.63
CA ASP A 110 10.13 5.62 10.42
C ASP A 110 11.35 4.85 9.89
N ASN A 111 12.04 5.43 8.90
CA ASN A 111 13.28 4.92 8.32
C ASN A 111 13.22 3.41 7.99
N PRO A 112 12.21 2.97 7.21
CA PRO A 112 12.07 1.55 6.86
C PRO A 112 13.30 1.05 6.12
N THR A 113 13.65 -0.22 6.29
CA THR A 113 14.66 -0.87 5.45
C THR A 113 14.00 -1.45 4.19
N ILE A 114 14.81 -1.68 3.15
CA ILE A 114 14.36 -2.39 1.94
C ILE A 114 13.76 -3.76 2.31
N GLU A 115 14.40 -4.50 3.23
CA GLU A 115 13.92 -5.82 3.63
C GLU A 115 12.56 -5.75 4.33
N GLN A 116 12.33 -4.76 5.21
CA GLN A 116 11.02 -4.57 5.85
C GLN A 116 9.92 -4.32 4.80
N ILE A 117 10.19 -3.50 3.79
CA ILE A 117 9.23 -3.26 2.69
C ILE A 117 8.99 -4.57 1.92
N LYS A 118 10.04 -5.35 1.61
CA LYS A 118 9.88 -6.64 0.92
C LYS A 118 9.10 -7.65 1.76
N ASP A 119 9.29 -7.68 3.07
CA ASP A 119 8.55 -8.58 3.98
C ASP A 119 7.05 -8.29 3.98
N GLU A 120 6.66 -7.01 3.97
CA GLU A 120 5.26 -6.62 3.78
C GLU A 120 4.70 -7.15 2.44
N LEU A 121 5.44 -6.94 1.36
CA LEU A 121 5.04 -7.37 0.02
C LEU A 121 4.92 -8.89 -0.11
N ARG A 122 5.87 -9.65 0.45
CA ARG A 122 5.82 -11.13 0.51
C ARG A 122 4.62 -11.62 1.32
N ALA A 123 4.25 -10.87 2.35
CA ALA A 123 3.08 -11.18 3.16
C ALA A 123 1.75 -10.69 2.56
N GLY A 124 1.76 -10.21 1.31
CA GLY A 124 0.55 -9.79 0.60
C GLY A 124 0.02 -8.45 1.08
N ARG A 125 0.89 -7.56 1.57
CA ARG A 125 0.50 -6.25 2.11
C ARG A 125 1.18 -5.15 1.28
N PRO A 126 0.42 -4.37 0.49
CA PRO A 126 0.99 -3.23 -0.22
C PRO A 126 1.47 -2.17 0.76
N VAL A 127 2.47 -1.39 0.36
CA VAL A 127 3.03 -0.33 1.21
C VAL A 127 2.70 1.02 0.59
N ILE A 128 2.14 1.94 1.37
CA ILE A 128 1.97 3.33 0.92
C ILE A 128 3.24 4.08 1.30
N SER A 129 3.89 4.74 0.35
CA SER A 129 5.18 5.40 0.54
C SER A 129 5.12 6.88 0.18
N LEU A 130 5.83 7.70 0.94
CA LEU A 130 5.79 9.16 0.89
C LEU A 130 7.12 9.70 0.40
N HIS A 131 7.10 10.60 -0.57
CA HIS A 131 8.28 10.99 -1.32
C HIS A 131 8.39 12.50 -1.50
N TYR A 132 9.64 12.97 -1.48
CA TYR A 132 10.00 14.17 -2.22
C TYR A 132 10.11 13.83 -3.70
N GLY A 133 9.07 14.13 -4.48
CA GLY A 133 8.91 13.70 -5.85
C GLY A 133 10.05 14.10 -6.79
N TYR A 134 10.75 15.21 -6.53
CA TYR A 134 11.91 15.60 -7.34
C TYR A 134 13.05 14.56 -7.32
N GLU A 135 13.24 13.86 -6.19
CA GLU A 135 14.28 12.83 -6.01
C GLU A 135 13.92 11.49 -6.66
N LEU A 136 12.65 11.30 -7.08
CA LEU A 136 12.22 10.13 -7.86
C LEU A 136 12.79 10.16 -9.29
N HIS A 137 13.15 11.34 -9.79
CA HIS A 137 13.63 11.55 -11.16
C HIS A 137 12.73 10.91 -12.24
N ASN A 138 11.41 10.86 -12.00
CA ASN A 138 10.48 10.29 -12.96
C ASN A 138 10.30 11.24 -14.15
N PRO A 139 10.70 10.87 -15.38
CA PRO A 139 10.57 11.73 -16.55
C PRO A 139 9.10 11.92 -16.99
N LEU A 140 8.17 11.11 -16.47
CA LEU A 140 6.76 11.13 -16.82
C LEU A 140 5.93 12.06 -15.93
N ILE A 141 6.51 12.57 -14.84
CA ILE A 141 5.84 13.46 -13.89
C ILE A 141 6.69 14.73 -13.76
N PRO A 142 6.14 15.92 -14.04
CA PRO A 142 6.92 17.15 -14.17
C PRO A 142 7.32 17.78 -12.82
N PHE A 143 7.92 17.00 -11.92
CA PHE A 143 8.52 17.51 -10.69
C PHE A 143 9.66 18.49 -11.03
N ARG A 144 9.73 19.64 -10.34
CA ARG A 144 10.82 20.61 -10.52
C ARG A 144 11.56 20.83 -9.21
N ARG A 145 12.60 21.65 -9.18
CA ARG A 145 13.29 21.99 -7.93
C ARG A 145 12.60 23.18 -7.25
N GLY A 146 12.51 23.16 -5.92
CA GLY A 146 12.09 24.33 -5.11
C GLY A 146 10.60 24.42 -4.73
N GLY A 147 9.75 23.51 -5.20
CA GLY A 147 8.38 23.31 -4.72
C GLY A 147 8.32 22.25 -3.63
N THR A 148 7.14 22.09 -3.01
CA THR A 148 6.91 21.03 -2.01
C THR A 148 7.14 19.66 -2.63
N TYR A 149 6.56 19.42 -3.82
CA TYR A 149 6.59 18.16 -4.56
C TYR A 149 6.43 16.96 -3.64
N TYR A 150 5.54 17.09 -2.67
CA TYR A 150 5.09 15.95 -1.89
C TYR A 150 4.36 15.00 -2.84
N HIS A 151 4.69 13.73 -2.73
CA HIS A 151 4.13 12.71 -3.59
C HIS A 151 3.90 11.44 -2.80
N VAL A 152 2.78 10.78 -3.02
CA VAL A 152 2.44 9.50 -2.39
C VAL A 152 2.16 8.48 -3.47
N MET A 153 2.64 7.26 -3.26
CA MET A 153 2.39 6.15 -4.18
C MET A 153 2.24 4.84 -3.42
N VAL A 154 1.81 3.80 -4.12
CA VAL A 154 1.68 2.46 -3.54
C VAL A 154 2.74 1.54 -4.11
N ILE A 155 3.63 1.04 -3.26
CA ILE A 155 4.54 -0.05 -3.59
C ILE A 155 3.75 -1.37 -3.57
N ILE A 156 3.75 -2.06 -4.70
CA ILE A 156 2.94 -3.26 -4.93
C ILE A 156 3.79 -4.50 -5.20
N GLY A 157 5.11 -4.35 -5.31
CA GLY A 157 5.98 -5.46 -5.62
C GLY A 157 7.45 -5.09 -5.64
N PHE A 158 8.28 -6.10 -5.85
CA PHE A 158 9.72 -5.94 -6.01
C PHE A 158 10.29 -6.97 -6.97
N ASP A 159 11.43 -6.62 -7.54
CA ASP A 159 12.24 -7.42 -8.44
C ASP A 159 13.66 -7.46 -7.88
N GLU A 160 14.01 -8.59 -7.25
CA GLU A 160 15.29 -8.74 -6.53
C GLU A 160 16.48 -8.74 -7.49
N GLU A 161 16.31 -9.31 -8.67
CA GLU A 161 17.36 -9.36 -9.70
C GLU A 161 17.71 -7.97 -10.19
N LYS A 162 16.68 -7.16 -10.47
CA LYS A 162 16.86 -5.78 -10.97
C LYS A 162 17.08 -4.76 -9.87
N LYS A 163 16.88 -5.14 -8.60
CA LYS A 163 16.89 -4.24 -7.44
C LYS A 163 15.90 -3.09 -7.59
N GLU A 164 14.67 -3.41 -7.99
CA GLU A 164 13.61 -2.44 -8.26
C GLU A 164 12.38 -2.70 -7.40
N PHE A 165 11.76 -1.62 -6.93
CA PHE A 165 10.37 -1.65 -6.47
C PHE A 165 9.44 -1.44 -7.66
N ILE A 166 8.30 -2.12 -7.62
CA ILE A 166 7.22 -2.00 -8.58
C ILE A 166 6.08 -1.27 -7.87
N VAL A 167 5.61 -0.17 -8.45
CA VAL A 167 4.68 0.76 -7.81
C VAL A 167 3.46 1.03 -8.68
N ASN A 168 2.36 1.41 -8.06
CA ASN A 168 1.31 2.19 -8.70
C ASN A 168 1.55 3.65 -8.32
N ASP A 169 2.08 4.42 -9.27
CA ASP A 169 2.38 5.84 -9.15
C ASP A 169 1.20 6.66 -9.69
N ASP A 170 0.40 7.25 -8.79
CA ASP A 170 -0.85 7.92 -9.15
C ASP A 170 -0.66 9.30 -9.81
N GLY A 171 0.57 9.83 -9.85
CA GLY A 171 0.91 11.09 -10.51
C GLY A 171 0.93 11.01 -12.04
N ASN A 172 0.70 9.82 -12.62
CA ASN A 172 0.61 9.63 -14.06
C ASN A 172 -0.53 8.69 -14.50
N GLU A 173 -1.59 9.24 -15.08
CA GLU A 173 -2.76 8.48 -15.53
C GLU A 173 -2.48 7.41 -16.58
N ARG A 174 -1.44 7.59 -17.43
CA ARG A 174 -1.20 6.72 -18.59
C ARG A 174 -0.25 5.57 -18.30
N SER A 175 0.72 5.80 -17.42
CA SER A 175 1.88 4.92 -17.25
C SER A 175 2.31 4.76 -15.79
N GLY A 176 1.46 5.18 -14.85
CA GLY A 176 1.69 5.04 -13.42
C GLY A 176 1.53 3.61 -12.88
N ALA A 177 0.71 2.79 -13.54
CA ALA A 177 0.47 1.41 -13.11
C ALA A 177 1.71 0.52 -13.33
N LYS A 178 2.13 -0.19 -12.27
CA LYS A 178 3.31 -1.07 -12.27
C LYS A 178 4.60 -0.38 -12.77
N TYR A 179 4.73 0.93 -12.51
CA TYR A 179 5.96 1.66 -12.76
C TYR A 179 7.11 1.11 -11.90
N ARG A 180 8.35 1.34 -12.31
CA ARG A 180 9.54 0.77 -11.65
C ARG A 180 10.50 1.87 -11.23
N TYR A 181 10.93 1.79 -9.98
CA TYR A 181 11.99 2.62 -9.42
C TYR A 181 13.06 1.70 -8.83
N SER A 182 14.34 2.07 -8.95
CA SER A 182 15.40 1.34 -8.23
C SER A 182 15.18 1.47 -6.72
N TYR A 183 15.64 0.47 -5.96
CA TYR A 183 15.60 0.55 -4.50
C TYR A 183 16.26 1.83 -3.99
N GLU A 184 17.42 2.19 -4.54
CA GLU A 184 18.13 3.42 -4.16
C GLU A 184 17.29 4.67 -4.39
N THR A 185 16.68 4.83 -5.58
CA THR A 185 15.84 5.98 -5.89
C THR A 185 14.62 6.05 -4.98
N THR A 186 13.94 4.93 -4.74
CA THR A 186 12.79 4.88 -3.83
C THR A 186 13.20 5.26 -2.41
N MET A 187 14.26 4.64 -1.86
CA MET A 187 14.67 4.88 -0.47
C MET A 187 15.20 6.30 -0.26
N ARG A 188 15.97 6.83 -1.21
CA ARG A 188 16.52 8.20 -1.12
C ARG A 188 15.44 9.28 -1.20
N SER A 189 14.36 9.02 -1.95
CA SER A 189 13.27 9.99 -2.09
C SER A 189 12.29 9.97 -0.92
N LEU A 190 12.36 9.00 0.01
CA LEU A 190 11.44 8.89 1.13
C LEU A 190 11.56 10.10 2.07
N HIS A 191 10.48 10.88 2.14
CA HIS A 191 10.40 12.06 3.01
C HIS A 191 8.94 12.34 3.35
N ASP A 192 8.64 12.51 4.64
CA ASP A 192 7.33 12.96 5.10
C ASP A 192 7.15 14.47 4.88
N TYR A 193 5.89 14.91 4.85
CA TYR A 193 5.53 16.31 4.72
C TYR A 193 5.62 17.03 6.07
N VAL A 194 6.15 18.26 6.08
CA VAL A 194 6.29 19.08 7.30
C VAL A 194 5.44 20.34 7.17
N HIS A 195 4.26 20.32 7.80
CA HIS A 195 3.27 21.41 7.76
C HIS A 195 3.84 22.80 8.06
N ASN A 196 4.64 22.92 9.13
CA ASN A 196 5.19 24.21 9.58
C ASN A 196 6.09 24.88 8.53
N THR A 197 6.82 24.09 7.74
CA THR A 197 7.73 24.62 6.72
C THR A 197 7.18 24.51 5.30
N ARG A 198 6.09 23.75 5.13
CA ARG A 198 5.51 23.36 3.85
C ARG A 198 6.55 22.75 2.92
N LYS A 199 7.36 21.84 3.45
CA LYS A 199 8.41 21.13 2.71
C LYS A 199 8.28 19.63 2.90
N THR A 200 8.79 18.90 1.92
CA THR A 200 8.88 17.44 1.94
C THR A 200 10.32 17.05 2.28
N ASN A 201 10.67 17.24 3.55
CA ASN A 201 11.99 16.97 4.09
C ASN A 201 11.91 16.41 5.52
N GLY A 202 10.74 15.88 5.89
CA GLY A 202 10.53 15.20 7.16
C GLY A 202 11.23 13.85 7.19
N THR A 203 11.09 13.16 8.32
CA THR A 203 11.60 11.80 8.52
C THR A 203 11.15 10.89 7.38
N PRO A 204 12.04 10.11 6.76
CA PRO A 204 11.67 9.08 5.80
C PRO A 204 10.62 8.12 6.40
N ARG A 205 9.45 8.03 5.78
CA ARG A 205 8.31 7.26 6.33
C ARG A 205 7.57 6.49 5.24
N VAL A 206 7.04 5.35 5.64
CA VAL A 206 6.03 4.59 4.90
C VAL A 206 4.89 4.20 5.83
N LEU A 207 3.75 3.86 5.25
CA LEU A 207 2.64 3.23 5.95
C LEU A 207 2.61 1.75 5.57
N PHE A 208 2.96 0.89 6.52
CA PHE A 208 2.74 -0.54 6.39
C PHE A 208 1.26 -0.83 6.59
N THR A 209 0.62 -1.36 5.56
CA THR A 209 -0.82 -1.63 5.57
C THR A 209 -1.09 -3.05 6.06
N TYR A 210 -2.25 -3.29 6.67
CA TYR A 210 -2.66 -4.62 7.08
C TYR A 210 -4.19 -4.75 7.11
N PRO A 211 -4.74 -5.97 6.93
CA PRO A 211 -6.19 -6.15 6.85
C PRO A 211 -6.90 -5.79 8.15
N LYS A 212 -8.05 -5.12 8.04
CA LYS A 212 -8.89 -4.74 9.20
C LYS A 212 -9.66 -5.92 9.75
N PHE A 213 -10.04 -6.86 8.88
CA PHE A 213 -10.75 -8.08 9.24
C PHE A 213 -10.03 -9.30 8.66
N VAL A 214 -9.86 -10.33 9.48
CA VAL A 214 -9.10 -11.52 9.10
C VAL A 214 -9.74 -12.81 9.58
N LYS A 215 -9.43 -13.89 8.87
CA LYS A 215 -9.57 -15.26 9.35
C LYS A 215 -8.27 -16.02 9.07
N ALA A 216 -7.90 -16.96 9.93
CA ALA A 216 -6.77 -17.85 9.65
C ALA A 216 -7.16 -18.88 8.57
N THR A 217 -6.19 -19.29 7.76
CA THR A 217 -6.34 -20.46 6.86
C THR A 217 -6.85 -21.66 7.66
N GLY A 218 -7.89 -22.34 7.15
CA GLY A 218 -8.52 -23.48 7.83
C GLY A 218 -9.48 -23.12 8.98
N SER A 219 -9.70 -21.84 9.28
CA SER A 219 -10.62 -21.37 10.33
C SER A 219 -11.75 -20.52 9.76
N ASN A 220 -12.93 -20.63 10.38
CA ASN A 220 -14.08 -19.76 10.11
C ASN A 220 -14.23 -18.64 11.14
N ARG A 221 -13.34 -18.56 12.13
CA ARG A 221 -13.35 -17.48 13.12
C ARG A 221 -12.83 -16.19 12.49
N VAL A 222 -13.66 -15.15 12.54
CA VAL A 222 -13.29 -13.83 12.04
C VAL A 222 -12.87 -12.93 13.19
N TYR A 223 -11.80 -12.19 12.97
CA TYR A 223 -11.23 -11.25 13.93
C TYR A 223 -11.19 -9.86 13.31
N ARG A 224 -11.45 -8.84 14.12
CA ARG A 224 -11.08 -7.46 13.81
C ARG A 224 -9.69 -7.19 14.36
N ILE A 225 -8.83 -6.56 13.56
CA ILE A 225 -7.49 -6.17 13.97
C ILE A 225 -7.46 -4.68 14.33
N GLN A 226 -6.85 -4.36 15.46
CA GLN A 226 -6.60 -3.00 15.93
C GLN A 226 -5.19 -2.94 16.53
N GLY A 227 -4.28 -2.21 15.90
CA GLY A 227 -2.86 -2.26 16.27
C GLY A 227 -2.33 -3.69 16.33
N ASN A 228 -1.77 -4.09 17.47
CA ASN A 228 -1.24 -5.44 17.73
C ASN A 228 -2.29 -6.42 18.32
N THR A 229 -3.57 -6.03 18.37
CA THR A 229 -4.62 -6.79 19.05
C THR A 229 -5.63 -7.36 18.06
N LYS A 230 -5.99 -8.64 18.23
CA LYS A 230 -7.09 -9.32 17.53
C LYS A 230 -8.31 -9.43 18.44
N HIS A 231 -9.47 -9.03 17.92
CA HIS A 231 -10.76 -9.11 18.60
C HIS A 231 -11.64 -10.12 17.89
N TYR A 232 -12.00 -11.21 18.57
CA TYR A 232 -12.87 -12.23 17.98
C TYR A 232 -14.29 -11.67 17.77
N ILE A 233 -14.82 -11.83 16.56
CA ILE A 233 -16.19 -11.46 16.22
C ILE A 233 -17.05 -12.71 16.42
N SER A 234 -17.74 -12.76 17.56
CA SER A 234 -18.38 -13.99 18.05
C SER A 234 -19.53 -14.51 17.19
N ASN A 235 -20.15 -13.64 16.38
CA ASN A 235 -21.26 -14.04 15.53
C ASN A 235 -21.43 -13.09 14.31
N PRO A 236 -22.05 -13.57 13.21
CA PRO A 236 -22.31 -12.75 12.02
C PRO A 236 -23.21 -11.52 12.24
N ARG A 237 -24.04 -11.51 13.29
CA ARG A 237 -24.94 -10.38 13.58
C ARG A 237 -24.14 -9.17 14.05
N ALA A 238 -23.14 -9.36 14.91
CA ALA A 238 -22.24 -8.29 15.36
C ALA A 238 -21.51 -7.60 14.19
N PHE A 239 -21.14 -8.38 13.17
CA PHE A 239 -20.53 -7.87 11.94
C PHE A 239 -21.51 -7.01 11.12
N ARG A 240 -22.74 -7.51 10.91
CA ARG A 240 -23.80 -6.81 10.16
C ARG A 240 -24.29 -5.55 10.87
N ASN A 241 -24.46 -5.58 12.18
CA ASN A 241 -24.94 -4.44 12.98
C ASN A 241 -24.02 -3.22 12.83
N ARG A 242 -22.71 -3.45 12.63
CA ARG A 242 -21.71 -2.41 12.39
C ARG A 242 -21.52 -2.05 10.92
N ARG A 243 -22.33 -2.63 10.03
CA ARG A 243 -22.27 -2.43 8.57
C ARG A 243 -20.88 -2.75 7.99
N TRP A 244 -20.14 -3.65 8.65
CA TRP A 244 -18.88 -4.14 8.11
C TRP A 244 -19.14 -5.03 6.89
N LYS A 245 -18.18 -5.04 5.97
CA LYS A 245 -18.32 -5.70 4.67
C LYS A 245 -17.59 -7.04 4.69
N TRP A 246 -18.29 -8.13 4.37
CA TRP A 246 -17.68 -9.47 4.38
C TRP A 246 -16.56 -9.60 3.34
N GLU A 247 -16.64 -8.83 2.24
CA GLU A 247 -15.56 -8.72 1.24
C GLU A 247 -14.25 -8.14 1.79
N ALA A 248 -14.27 -7.47 2.95
CA ALA A 248 -13.06 -6.99 3.62
C ALA A 248 -12.34 -8.06 4.47
N VAL A 249 -12.94 -9.24 4.66
CA VAL A 249 -12.33 -10.31 5.44
C VAL A 249 -11.24 -11.00 4.61
N ARG A 250 -9.99 -10.86 5.05
CA ARG A 250 -8.83 -11.50 4.40
C ARG A 250 -8.47 -12.81 5.08
N THR A 251 -8.00 -13.78 4.28
CA THR A 251 -7.39 -14.99 4.84
C THR A 251 -5.92 -14.71 5.08
N VAL A 252 -5.44 -15.05 6.28
CA VAL A 252 -4.06 -14.79 6.72
C VAL A 252 -3.40 -16.06 7.24
N ASP A 253 -2.09 -16.03 7.32
CA ASP A 253 -1.31 -17.10 7.93
C ASP A 253 -1.68 -17.26 9.43
N PRO A 254 -1.92 -18.49 9.91
CA PRO A 254 -2.25 -18.73 11.31
C PRO A 254 -1.17 -18.27 12.29
N THR A 255 0.12 -18.35 11.94
CA THR A 255 1.23 -17.93 12.80
C THR A 255 1.21 -16.43 13.05
N TRP A 256 0.98 -15.62 12.00
CA TRP A 256 0.80 -14.18 12.12
C TRP A 256 -0.42 -13.83 12.97
N LEU A 257 -1.57 -14.49 12.74
CA LEU A 257 -2.74 -14.21 13.57
C LEU A 257 -2.49 -14.59 15.04
N ASN A 258 -1.72 -15.65 15.29
CA ASN A 258 -1.41 -16.12 16.64
C ASN A 258 -0.37 -15.26 17.37
N SER A 259 0.46 -14.49 16.65
CA SER A 259 1.39 -13.55 17.27
C SER A 259 0.74 -12.29 17.83
N LEU A 260 -0.51 -11.99 17.44
CA LEU A 260 -1.27 -10.83 17.93
C LEU A 260 -1.87 -11.09 19.33
N GLU A 261 -1.87 -10.04 20.15
CA GLU A 261 -2.53 -10.02 21.46
C GLU A 261 -4.02 -10.29 21.32
N THR A 262 -4.62 -10.99 22.28
CA THR A 262 -6.07 -11.25 22.27
C THR A 262 -6.79 -10.17 23.05
N GLY A 263 -7.66 -9.43 22.38
CA GLY A 263 -8.51 -8.43 23.00
C GLY A 263 -9.93 -8.93 23.25
N GLU A 264 -10.77 -8.03 23.74
CA GLU A 264 -12.17 -8.29 24.04
C GLU A 264 -12.96 -8.83 22.84
N VAL A 265 -13.92 -9.71 23.13
CA VAL A 265 -14.80 -10.33 22.14
C VAL A 265 -15.88 -9.33 21.69
N ILE A 266 -16.11 -9.24 20.38
CA ILE A 266 -17.16 -8.43 19.78
C ILE A 266 -18.41 -9.29 19.61
N SER A 267 -19.50 -8.96 20.32
CA SER A 267 -20.70 -9.82 20.42
C SER A 267 -22.03 -9.20 20.02
N GLN A 268 -22.20 -7.88 20.15
CA GLN A 268 -23.45 -7.17 19.83
C GLN A 268 -23.29 -6.28 18.63
#